data_AF-A0A3B9IXY0-F1
#
_entry.id   AF-A0A3B9IXY0-F1
#
_cell.length_a   1.000
_cell.length_b   1.000
_cell.length_c   1.000
_cell.angle_alpha   90.00
_cell.angle_beta   90.00
_cell.angle_gamma   90.00
#
_symmetry.space_group_name_H-M   'P 1'
#
loop_
_entity.id
_entity.type
_entity.pdbx_description
1 polymer ?
#
loop_
_entity_poly.entity_id
_entity_poly.type
_entity_poly.pdbx_seq_one_letter_code
_entity_poly.pdbx_strand_id
1 'polypeptide(L)'
;MSVTLGIYKGKDYNSGEFVNDVPVSFQRVWNKVWNQALKECKIQIFVDCHYFSIKQIPKVLEELDRIYEWVQINGSEDTEYVLWRIHEQLKPFLIQFYKEHKYEDYWFDLG
;
A
#
# COMPACT_ATOMS: atom_id res chain seq x y z
N MET A 1 14.38 1.63 -9.76
CA MET A 1 13.60 0.61 -9.03
C MET A 1 12.49 1.31 -8.27
N SER A 2 11.31 0.71 -8.23
CA SER A 2 10.11 1.21 -7.55
C SER A 2 9.59 0.10 -6.65
N VAL A 3 8.99 0.50 -5.53
CA VAL A 3 8.16 -0.39 -4.72
C VAL A 3 6.79 -0.44 -5.37
N THR A 4 6.26 -1.64 -5.58
CA THR A 4 4.98 -1.92 -6.21
C THR A 4 4.10 -2.76 -5.29
N LEU A 5 2.80 -2.70 -5.56
CA LEU A 5 1.79 -3.52 -4.94
C LEU A 5 1.36 -4.57 -5.97
N GLY A 6 1.94 -5.77 -5.90
CA GLY A 6 1.55 -6.92 -6.70
C GLY A 6 0.18 -7.42 -6.29
N ILE A 7 -0.63 -7.82 -7.27
CA ILE A 7 -2.00 -8.30 -7.08
C ILE A 7 -2.07 -9.73 -7.58
N TYR A 8 -2.57 -10.62 -6.74
CA TYR A 8 -2.65 -12.05 -6.99
C TYR A 8 -4.08 -12.53 -6.76
N LYS A 9 -4.58 -13.39 -7.64
CA LYS A 9 -5.89 -14.03 -7.52
C LYS A 9 -5.73 -15.49 -7.16
N GLY A 10 -6.30 -15.90 -6.03
CA GLY A 10 -6.20 -17.28 -5.56
C GLY A 10 -6.57 -17.40 -4.09
N LYS A 11 -6.92 -18.63 -3.67
CA LYS A 11 -7.37 -18.94 -2.30
C LYS A 11 -6.31 -18.62 -1.24
N ASP A 12 -5.03 -18.74 -1.61
CA ASP A 12 -3.89 -18.35 -0.80
C ASP A 12 -2.84 -17.65 -1.67
N TYR A 13 -1.97 -16.85 -1.05
CA TYR A 13 -0.94 -16.09 -1.75
C TYR A 13 0.02 -16.99 -2.54
N ASN A 14 0.41 -18.15 -2.01
CA ASN A 14 1.42 -19.02 -2.63
C ASN A 14 0.91 -19.74 -3.89
N SER A 15 -0.42 -19.95 -3.99
CA SER A 15 -1.07 -20.55 -5.16
C SER A 15 -1.73 -19.52 -6.08
N GLY A 16 -1.65 -18.23 -5.73
CA GLY A 16 -2.28 -17.15 -6.46
C GLY A 16 -1.61 -16.88 -7.81
N GLU A 17 -2.42 -16.65 -8.83
CA GLU A 17 -1.94 -16.20 -10.13
C GLU A 17 -1.74 -14.68 -10.11
N PHE A 18 -0.58 -14.22 -10.59
CA PHE A 18 -0.31 -12.80 -10.74
C PHE A 18 -1.30 -12.19 -11.74
N VAL A 19 -1.92 -11.08 -11.33
CA VAL A 19 -2.91 -10.36 -12.14
C VAL A 19 -2.33 -9.07 -12.69
N ASN A 20 -1.76 -8.24 -11.81
CA ASN A 20 -1.22 -6.93 -12.16
C ASN A 20 -0.38 -6.39 -10.99
N ASP A 21 0.34 -5.29 -11.22
CA ASP A 21 1.02 -4.52 -10.18
C ASP A 21 0.68 -3.03 -10.27
N VAL A 22 0.71 -2.36 -9.11
CA VAL A 22 0.46 -0.92 -9.00
C VAL A 22 1.68 -0.24 -8.38
N PRO A 23 2.23 0.81 -8.99
CA PRO A 23 3.37 1.52 -8.42
C PRO A 23 2.97 2.22 -7.10
N VAL A 24 3.71 1.91 -6.02
CA VAL A 24 3.51 2.50 -4.70
C VAL A 24 4.45 3.67 -4.47
N SER A 25 5.74 3.51 -4.77
CA SER A 25 6.72 4.58 -4.53
C SER A 25 7.99 4.37 -5.33
N PHE A 26 8.74 5.45 -5.59
CA PHE A 26 10.12 5.30 -6.02
C PHE A 26 10.98 4.78 -4.86
N GLN A 27 11.93 3.88 -5.12
CA GLN A 27 12.78 3.29 -4.07
C GLN A 27 13.45 4.35 -3.17
N ARG A 28 13.93 5.45 -3.79
CA ARG A 28 14.57 6.56 -3.05
C ARG A 28 13.63 7.18 -2.02
N VAL A 29 12.38 7.42 -2.42
CA VAL A 29 11.34 8.04 -1.57
C VAL A 29 10.86 7.04 -0.53
N TRP A 30 10.73 5.76 -0.91
CA TRP A 30 10.42 4.68 0.03
C TRP A 30 11.40 4.62 1.19
N ASN A 31 12.70 4.55 0.85
CA ASN A 31 13.77 4.43 1.84
C ASN A 31 13.85 5.64 2.77
N LYS A 32 13.57 6.85 2.25
CA LYS A 32 13.74 8.11 2.98
C LYS A 32 12.51 8.50 3.80
N VAL A 33 11.30 8.29 3.28
CA VAL A 33 10.05 8.80 3.86
C VAL A 33 9.17 7.65 4.33
N TRP A 34 8.84 6.70 3.47
CA TRP A 34 7.90 5.64 3.80
C TRP A 34 8.42 4.77 4.95
N ASN A 35 9.65 4.28 4.89
CA ASN A 35 10.22 3.44 5.96
C ASN A 35 10.16 4.11 7.34
N GLN A 36 10.34 5.43 7.38
CA GLN A 36 10.24 6.17 8.63
C GLN A 36 8.78 6.25 9.11
N ALA A 37 7.85 6.62 8.22
CA ALA A 37 6.42 6.64 8.52
C ALA A 37 5.89 5.26 8.97
N LEU A 38 6.27 4.20 8.27
CA LEU A 38 5.89 2.81 8.60
C LEU A 38 6.30 2.46 10.04
N LYS A 39 7.54 2.81 10.41
CA LYS A 39 8.09 2.55 11.74
C LYS A 39 7.41 3.39 12.83
N GLU A 40 7.30 4.70 12.62
CA GLU A 40 6.79 5.63 13.63
C GLU A 40 5.27 5.51 13.84
N CYS A 41 4.50 5.29 12.77
CA CYS A 41 3.06 5.08 12.82
C CYS A 41 2.67 3.65 13.24
N LYS A 42 3.64 2.76 13.47
CA LYS A 42 3.45 1.34 13.80
C LYS A 42 2.51 0.67 12.79
N ILE A 43 2.84 0.80 11.51
CA ILE A 43 2.15 0.15 10.41
C ILE A 43 2.47 -1.33 10.45
N GLN A 44 1.45 -2.19 10.29
CA GLN A 44 1.57 -3.63 10.47
C GLN A 44 1.28 -4.42 9.21
N ILE A 45 0.39 -3.91 8.34
CA ILE A 45 -0.09 -4.66 7.17
C ILE A 45 0.54 -4.10 5.88
N PHE A 46 0.47 -2.79 5.68
CA PHE A 46 1.05 -2.12 4.51
C PHE A 46 2.55 -1.88 4.70
N VAL A 47 3.32 -2.96 4.78
CA VAL A 47 4.78 -2.93 4.99
C VAL A 47 5.51 -3.71 3.90
N ASP A 48 6.74 -3.31 3.59
CA ASP A 48 7.58 -3.95 2.58
C ASP A 48 7.80 -5.44 2.88
N CYS A 49 7.86 -6.27 1.84
CA CYS A 49 8.01 -7.72 1.91
C CYS A 49 6.91 -8.42 2.73
N HIS A 50 5.70 -7.84 2.74
CA HIS A 50 4.52 -8.41 3.39
C HIS A 50 3.37 -8.52 2.41
N TYR A 51 2.60 -9.59 2.58
CA TYR A 51 1.39 -9.82 1.81
C TYR A 51 0.15 -9.73 2.70
N PHE A 52 -0.95 -9.25 2.13
CA PHE A 52 -2.23 -9.16 2.82
C PHE A 52 -3.38 -9.58 1.92
N SER A 53 -4.43 -10.13 2.54
CA SER A 53 -5.64 -10.51 1.81
C SER A 53 -6.54 -9.30 1.56
N ILE A 54 -7.43 -9.39 0.57
CA ILE A 54 -8.45 -8.37 0.30
C ILE A 54 -9.30 -7.99 1.52
N LYS A 55 -9.48 -8.92 2.47
CA LYS A 55 -10.21 -8.71 3.72
C LYS A 55 -9.54 -7.69 4.64
N GLN A 56 -8.24 -7.46 4.44
CA GLN A 56 -7.44 -6.51 5.21
C GLN A 56 -7.41 -5.10 4.57
N ILE A 57 -7.97 -4.90 3.36
CA ILE A 57 -7.99 -3.57 2.72
C ILE A 57 -8.58 -2.48 3.64
N PRO A 58 -9.70 -2.68 4.37
CA PRO A 58 -10.19 -1.65 5.29
C PRO A 58 -9.13 -1.21 6.30
N LYS A 59 -8.32 -2.15 6.82
CA LYS A 59 -7.26 -1.85 7.77
C LYS A 59 -6.05 -1.19 7.11
N VAL A 60 -5.73 -1.58 5.88
CA VAL A 60 -4.70 -0.92 5.05
C VAL A 60 -5.08 0.53 4.75
N LEU A 61 -6.35 0.83 4.49
CA LEU A 61 -6.81 2.20 4.28
C LEU A 61 -6.59 3.07 5.55
N GLU A 62 -6.88 2.54 6.74
CA GLU A 62 -6.58 3.21 8.01
C GLU A 62 -5.06 3.40 8.23
N GLU A 63 -4.24 2.45 7.77
CA GLU A 63 -2.78 2.57 7.81
C GLU A 63 -2.26 3.67 6.88
N LEU A 64 -2.79 3.74 5.67
CA LEU A 64 -2.48 4.79 4.71
C LEU A 64 -2.89 6.17 5.24
N ASP A 65 -4.00 6.28 5.98
CA ASP A 65 -4.38 7.53 6.65
C ASP A 65 -3.37 7.96 7.71
N ARG A 66 -2.89 7.03 8.54
CA ARG A 66 -1.83 7.34 9.53
C ARG A 66 -0.53 7.76 8.87
N ILE A 67 -0.13 7.11 7.77
CA ILE A 67 1.06 7.49 7.00
C ILE A 67 0.85 8.90 6.41
N TYR A 68 -0.32 9.17 5.82
CA TYR A 68 -0.65 10.47 5.25
C TYR A 68 -0.52 11.59 6.28
N GLU A 69 -1.16 11.44 7.45
CA GLU A 69 -1.08 12.40 8.55
C GLU A 69 0.35 12.62 9.02
N TRP A 70 1.14 11.55 9.17
CA TRP A 70 2.53 11.66 9.59
C TRP A 70 3.39 12.41 8.57
N VAL A 71 3.19 12.14 7.27
CA VAL A 71 3.93 12.79 6.19
C VAL A 71 3.58 14.28 6.09
N GLN A 72 2.34 14.67 6.38
CA GLN A 72 1.96 16.09 6.44
C GLN A 72 2.74 16.86 7.50
N ILE A 73 3.09 16.22 8.63
CA ILE A 73 3.76 16.86 9.76
C ILE A 73 5.29 16.77 9.64
N ASN A 74 5.81 15.61 9.21
CA ASN A 74 7.24 15.27 9.28
C ASN A 74 7.91 15.20 7.90
N GLY A 75 7.17 15.49 6.84
CA GLY A 75 7.66 15.43 5.47
C GLY A 75 8.77 16.44 5.15
N SER A 76 9.44 16.24 4.01
CA SER A 76 10.46 17.15 3.47
C SER A 76 10.20 17.44 1.98
N GLU A 77 11.22 17.39 1.12
CA GLU A 77 11.11 17.66 -0.32
C GLU A 77 10.15 16.70 -1.07
N ASP A 78 9.98 15.47 -0.58
CA ASP A 78 9.18 14.43 -1.24
C ASP A 78 7.72 14.38 -0.74
N THR A 79 7.31 15.31 0.15
CA THR A 79 6.00 15.33 0.82
C THR A 79 4.84 15.33 -0.16
N GLU A 80 4.84 16.29 -1.10
CA GLU A 80 3.76 16.46 -2.06
C GLU A 80 3.53 15.19 -2.89
N TYR A 81 4.63 14.55 -3.32
CA TYR A 81 4.59 13.29 -4.05
C TYR A 81 3.95 12.17 -3.23
N VAL A 82 4.35 12.00 -1.96
CA VAL A 82 3.84 10.92 -1.12
C VAL A 82 2.36 11.14 -0.79
N LEU A 83 1.98 12.37 -0.43
CA LEU A 83 0.59 12.71 -0.15
C LEU A 83 -0.31 12.49 -1.37
N TRP A 84 0.12 12.96 -2.55
CA TRP A 84 -0.58 12.73 -3.80
C TRP A 84 -0.70 11.23 -4.10
N ARG A 85 0.38 10.46 -3.95
CA ARG A 85 0.37 9.03 -4.21
C ARG A 85 -0.61 8.27 -3.31
N ILE A 86 -0.67 8.62 -2.03
CA ILE A 86 -1.62 8.01 -1.09
C ILE A 86 -3.06 8.41 -1.44
N HIS A 87 -3.31 9.71 -1.57
CA HIS A 87 -4.66 10.26 -1.63
C HIS A 87 -5.31 10.12 -3.01
N GLU A 88 -4.56 10.35 -4.10
CA GLU A 88 -5.09 10.38 -5.46
C GLU A 88 -4.98 9.04 -6.19
N GLN A 89 -4.13 8.12 -5.71
CA GLN A 89 -3.88 6.87 -6.41
C GLN A 89 -4.13 5.62 -5.56
N LEU A 90 -3.36 5.42 -4.48
CA LEU A 90 -3.42 4.17 -3.73
C LEU A 90 -4.76 3.96 -3.03
N LYS A 91 -5.26 4.97 -2.28
CA LYS A 91 -6.55 4.86 -1.59
C LYS A 91 -7.71 4.70 -2.58
N PRO A 92 -7.87 5.53 -3.63
CA PRO A 92 -8.94 5.34 -4.61
C PRO A 92 -8.91 3.98 -5.28
N PHE A 93 -7.71 3.51 -5.67
CA PHE A 93 -7.52 2.18 -6.24
C PHE A 93 -8.01 1.08 -5.29
N LEU A 94 -7.51 1.06 -4.05
CA LEU A 94 -7.87 0.04 -3.06
C LEU A 94 -9.36 0.08 -2.70
N ILE A 95 -9.95 1.28 -2.61
CA ILE A 95 -11.39 1.44 -2.34
C ILE A 95 -12.21 0.85 -3.49
N GLN A 96 -11.86 1.17 -4.73
CA GLN A 96 -12.59 0.66 -5.90
C GLN A 96 -12.43 -0.86 -6.02
N PHE A 97 -11.20 -1.35 -5.92
CA PHE A 97 -10.89 -2.78 -5.99
C PHE A 97 -11.63 -3.57 -4.92
N TYR A 98 -11.65 -3.07 -3.68
CA TYR A 98 -12.38 -3.71 -2.58
C TYR A 98 -13.89 -3.76 -2.85
N LYS A 99 -14.49 -2.68 -3.38
CA LYS A 99 -15.92 -2.68 -3.71
C LYS A 99 -16.28 -3.73 -4.75
N GLU A 100 -15.43 -3.89 -5.76
CA GLU A 100 -15.63 -4.83 -6.87
C GLU A 100 -15.39 -6.28 -6.47
N HIS A 101 -14.38 -6.53 -5.63
CA HIS A 101 -13.85 -7.88 -5.43
C HIS A 101 -13.89 -8.40 -3.99
N LYS A 102 -14.49 -7.70 -3.01
CA LYS A 102 -14.48 -8.08 -1.57
C LYS A 102 -14.92 -9.51 -1.23
N TYR A 103 -15.62 -10.20 -2.13
CA TYR A 103 -16.09 -11.58 -1.94
C TYR A 103 -15.24 -12.62 -2.72
N GLU A 104 -14.23 -12.16 -3.45
CA GLU A 104 -13.28 -12.99 -4.19
C GLU A 104 -11.99 -13.17 -3.38
N ASP A 105 -11.20 -14.18 -3.75
CA ASP A 105 -9.92 -14.44 -3.10
C ASP A 105 -8.80 -13.68 -3.83
N TYR A 106 -8.47 -12.50 -3.30
CA TYR A 106 -7.35 -11.68 -3.75
C TYR A 106 -6.34 -11.45 -2.64
N TRP A 107 -5.08 -11.41 -3.05
CA TRP A 107 -3.91 -11.14 -2.22
C TRP A 107 -3.09 -10.01 -2.83
N PHE A 108 -2.45 -9.25 -1.96
CA PHE A 108 -1.61 -8.12 -2.30
C PHE A 108 -0.24 -8.35 -1.71
N ASP A 109 0.81 -8.01 -2.45
CA ASP A 109 2.20 -8.15 -2.05
C ASP A 109 2.92 -6.83 -2.27
N LEU A 110 3.56 -6.31 -1.22
CA LEU A 110 4.27 -5.03 -1.29
C LEU A 110 5.77 -5.32 -1.40
N GLY A 111 6.37 -5.03 -2.57
CA GLY A 111 7.78 -5.34 -2.85
C GLY A 111 8.41 -4.57 -4.00
#